data_AF-A0A7S3MPS5-F1
#
_entry.id   AF-A0A7S3MPS5-F1
#
_cell.length_a   1.000
_cell.length_b   1.000
_cell.length_c   1.000
_cell.angle_alpha   90.00
_cell.angle_beta   90.00
_cell.angle_gamma   90.00
#
_symmetry.space_group_name_H-M   'P 1'
#
loop_
_entity.id
_entity.type
_entity.pdbx_description
1 polymer ?
#
loop_
_entity_poly.entity_id
_entity_poly.type
_entity_poly.pdbx_seq_one_letter_code
_entity_poly.pdbx_strand_id
1 'polypeptide(L)'
;KALLYNIDQEWKNFTLGMTEAKNVIMKCLQDFKTGMEEQIEEFKREVQENREKFNNNAPKKMLKEFEVDNNKRAFDQIAHFQAECKSLRDREDEMQFGLEIFGMETNKLLELAQVEKENASLLSIWNIKQEWDHNWNK
;
A
#
# COMPACT_ATOMS: atom_id res chain seq x y z
N LYS A 1 -16.34 -41.99 44.02
CA LYS A 1 -16.51 -40.86 44.98
C LYS A 1 -15.34 -39.85 44.96
N ALA A 2 -14.14 -40.18 44.47
CA ALA A 2 -13.02 -39.23 44.37
C ALA A 2 -13.14 -38.20 43.22
N LEU A 3 -13.86 -38.51 42.13
CA LEU A 3 -14.01 -37.61 40.97
C LEU A 3 -14.75 -36.29 41.27
N LEU A 4 -15.65 -36.27 42.25
CA LEU A 4 -16.44 -35.08 42.60
C LEU A 4 -15.67 -34.07 43.45
N TYR A 5 -14.66 -34.51 44.20
CA TYR A 5 -13.88 -33.63 45.09
C TYR A 5 -12.89 -32.75 44.32
N ASN A 6 -12.48 -33.20 43.12
CA ASN A 6 -11.54 -32.46 42.28
C ASN A 6 -12.21 -31.52 41.29
N ILE A 7 -13.54 -31.62 41.09
CA ILE A 7 -14.24 -30.84 40.07
C ILE A 7 -14.20 -29.34 40.34
N ASP A 8 -14.26 -28.94 41.62
CA ASP A 8 -14.14 -27.53 42.02
C ASP A 8 -12.73 -26.98 41.77
N GLN A 9 -11.71 -27.82 41.93
CA GLN A 9 -10.32 -27.45 41.64
C GLN A 9 -10.08 -27.37 40.13
N GLU A 10 -10.58 -28.34 39.36
CA GLU A 10 -10.52 -28.31 37.89
C GLU A 10 -11.29 -27.13 37.31
N TRP A 11 -12.45 -26.78 37.88
CA TRP A 11 -13.23 -25.62 37.47
C TRP A 11 -12.52 -24.30 37.78
N LYS A 12 -11.85 -24.20 38.95
CA LYS A 12 -10.98 -23.06 39.27
C LYS A 12 -9.83 -22.94 38.29
N ASN A 13 -9.15 -24.04 37.97
CA ASN A 13 -8.04 -24.07 37.01
C ASN A 13 -8.53 -23.64 35.61
N PHE A 14 -9.69 -24.15 35.17
CA PHE A 14 -10.30 -23.77 33.91
C PHE A 14 -10.64 -22.27 33.87
N THR A 15 -11.27 -21.74 34.93
CA THR A 15 -11.65 -20.32 35.00
C THR A 15 -10.41 -19.40 35.03
N LEU A 16 -9.36 -19.83 35.74
CA LEU A 16 -8.07 -19.14 35.75
C LEU A 16 -7.45 -19.14 34.35
N GLY A 17 -7.38 -20.30 33.69
CA GLY A 17 -6.87 -20.43 32.32
C GLY A 17 -7.65 -19.60 31.30
N MET A 18 -8.99 -19.53 31.43
CA MET A 18 -9.83 -18.65 30.61
C MET A 18 -9.52 -17.17 30.84
N THR A 19 -9.25 -16.79 32.08
CA THR A 19 -8.89 -15.41 32.44
C THR A 19 -7.51 -15.05 31.88
N GLU A 20 -6.54 -15.95 32.01
CA GLU A 20 -5.20 -15.79 31.45
C GLU A 20 -5.24 -15.69 29.93
N ALA A 21 -5.97 -16.59 29.25
CA ALA A 21 -6.16 -16.57 27.82
C ALA A 21 -6.80 -15.26 27.35
N LYS A 22 -7.82 -14.76 28.06
CA LYS A 22 -8.44 -13.46 27.77
C LYS A 22 -7.42 -12.32 27.87
N ASN A 23 -6.59 -12.30 28.91
CA ASN A 23 -5.56 -11.27 29.10
C ASN A 23 -4.51 -11.30 27.98
N VAL A 24 -4.09 -12.50 27.56
CA VAL A 24 -3.16 -12.67 26.43
C VAL A 24 -3.80 -12.13 25.14
N ILE A 25 -5.05 -12.51 24.85
CA ILE A 25 -5.77 -12.02 23.65
C ILE A 25 -5.89 -10.50 23.67
N MET A 26 -6.26 -9.91 24.80
CA MET A 26 -6.36 -8.45 24.93
C MET A 26 -5.02 -7.76 24.66
N LYS A 27 -3.91 -8.31 25.19
CA LYS A 27 -2.58 -7.78 24.93
C LYS A 27 -2.20 -7.91 23.45
N CYS A 28 -2.40 -9.07 22.84
CA CYS A 28 -2.11 -9.28 21.43
C CYS A 28 -2.92 -8.35 20.52
N LEU A 29 -4.19 -8.10 20.83
CA LEU A 29 -5.02 -7.15 20.08
C LEU A 29 -4.53 -5.71 20.23
N GLN A 30 -4.06 -5.34 21.42
CA GLN A 30 -3.48 -4.02 21.65
C GLN A 30 -2.16 -3.84 20.89
N ASP A 31 -1.25 -4.82 20.96
CA ASP A 31 0.02 -4.79 20.23
C ASP A 31 -0.23 -4.76 18.71
N PHE A 32 -1.21 -5.53 18.22
CA PHE A 32 -1.61 -5.53 16.82
C PHE A 32 -2.19 -4.18 16.39
N LYS A 33 -3.04 -3.55 17.22
CA LYS A 33 -3.59 -2.23 16.94
C LYS A 33 -2.49 -1.17 16.82
N THR A 34 -1.55 -1.14 17.75
CA THR A 34 -0.42 -0.20 17.71
C THR A 34 0.42 -0.41 16.44
N GLY A 35 0.73 -1.67 16.10
CA GLY A 35 1.47 -1.98 14.88
C GLY A 35 0.71 -1.60 13.60
N MET A 36 -0.62 -1.68 13.60
CA MET A 36 -1.45 -1.20 12.49
C MET A 36 -1.40 0.32 12.36
N GLU A 37 -1.50 1.05 13.46
CA GLU A 37 -1.40 2.52 13.45
C GLU A 37 -0.05 3.00 12.88
N GLU A 38 1.04 2.34 13.25
CA GLU A 38 2.38 2.60 12.70
C GLU A 38 2.47 2.30 11.19
N GLN A 39 1.91 1.17 10.75
CA GLN A 39 1.87 0.80 9.33
C GLN A 39 1.07 1.79 8.48
N ILE A 40 -0.05 2.31 9.01
CA ILE A 40 -0.87 3.32 8.33
C ILE A 40 -0.08 4.62 8.14
N GLU A 41 0.62 5.10 9.18
CA GLU A 41 1.39 6.33 9.09
C GLU A 41 2.60 6.19 8.15
N GLU A 42 3.27 5.03 8.17
CA GLU A 42 4.30 4.72 7.18
C GLU A 42 3.75 4.68 5.76
N PHE A 43 2.61 4.03 5.54
CA PHE A 43 1.99 3.94 4.22
C PHE A 43 1.61 5.32 3.67
N LYS A 44 1.04 6.20 4.51
CA LYS A 44 0.74 7.58 4.10
C LYS A 44 2.00 8.33 3.68
N ARG A 45 3.10 8.18 4.42
CA ARG A 45 4.39 8.77 4.08
C ARG A 45 4.91 8.24 2.75
N GLU A 46 4.86 6.93 2.52
CA GLU A 46 5.31 6.32 1.25
C GLU A 46 4.49 6.83 0.05
N VAL A 47 3.16 6.97 0.20
CA VAL A 47 2.30 7.52 -0.85
C VAL A 47 2.64 8.99 -1.13
N GLN A 48 2.88 9.79 -0.10
CA GLN A 48 3.31 11.18 -0.26
C GLN A 48 4.68 11.26 -0.98
N GLU A 49 5.66 10.45 -0.56
CA GLU A 49 6.97 10.39 -1.20
C GLU A 49 6.88 9.96 -2.66
N ASN A 50 6.06 8.96 -2.98
CA ASN A 50 5.79 8.54 -4.35
C ASN A 50 5.23 9.70 -5.19
N ARG A 51 4.29 10.47 -4.64
CA ARG A 51 3.71 11.65 -5.29
C ARG A 51 4.75 12.75 -5.52
N GLU A 52 5.62 13.01 -4.55
CA GLU A 52 6.71 13.99 -4.68
C GLU A 52 7.73 13.56 -5.74
N LYS A 53 8.16 12.29 -5.72
CA LYS A 53 9.03 11.69 -6.74
C LYS A 53 8.40 11.79 -8.13
N PHE A 54 7.11 11.48 -8.26
CA PHE A 54 6.39 11.61 -9.51
C PHE A 54 6.39 13.05 -10.00
N ASN A 55 6.10 14.03 -9.13
CA ASN A 55 6.09 15.43 -9.52
C ASN A 55 7.44 15.94 -10.03
N ASN A 56 8.53 15.46 -9.44
CA ASN A 56 9.89 15.89 -9.77
C ASN A 56 10.48 15.16 -10.98
N ASN A 57 10.17 13.87 -11.14
CA ASN A 57 10.88 12.98 -12.06
C ASN A 57 10.04 12.46 -13.22
N ALA A 58 8.71 12.64 -13.18
CA ALA A 58 7.86 12.21 -14.29
C ALA A 58 8.28 12.88 -15.59
N PRO A 59 8.22 12.19 -16.74
CA PRO A 59 8.64 12.70 -18.04
C PRO A 59 7.63 13.72 -18.60
N LYS A 60 7.55 14.90 -17.96
CA LYS A 60 6.65 16.01 -18.31
C LYS A 60 7.23 16.94 -19.37
N LYS A 61 8.53 16.83 -19.68
CA LYS A 61 9.25 17.71 -20.62
C LYS A 61 10.06 16.87 -21.60
N MET A 62 10.05 17.29 -22.87
CA MET A 62 10.95 16.76 -23.89
C MET A 62 12.26 17.56 -23.87
N LEU A 63 13.39 16.88 -23.77
CA LEU A 63 14.71 17.52 -23.87
C LEU A 63 15.11 17.59 -25.34
N LYS A 64 15.34 18.79 -25.87
CA LYS A 64 15.62 19.02 -27.31
C LYS A 64 16.87 18.31 -27.82
N GLU A 65 17.80 17.93 -26.95
CA GLU A 65 19.11 17.40 -27.32
C GLU A 65 19.11 15.89 -27.60
N PHE A 66 18.07 15.14 -27.19
CA PHE A 66 18.05 13.67 -27.25
C PHE A 66 16.68 13.10 -27.65
N GLU A 67 16.18 13.50 -28.83
CA GLU A 67 14.79 13.21 -29.25
C GLU A 67 14.43 11.72 -29.33
N VAL A 68 15.37 10.87 -29.73
CA VAL A 68 15.20 9.40 -29.80
C VAL A 68 15.28 8.74 -28.42
N ASP A 69 16.20 9.20 -27.57
CA ASP A 69 16.41 8.63 -26.23
C ASP A 69 15.32 9.09 -25.24
N ASN A 70 14.65 10.21 -25.54
CA ASN A 70 13.52 10.72 -24.78
C ASN A 70 12.36 9.73 -24.69
N ASN A 71 12.04 9.00 -25.77
CA ASN A 71 10.93 8.03 -25.76
C ASN A 71 11.24 6.89 -24.80
N LYS A 72 12.41 6.26 -24.98
CA LYS A 72 12.82 5.13 -24.15
C LYS A 72 12.86 5.53 -22.68
N ARG A 73 13.53 6.63 -22.35
CA ARG A 73 13.62 7.14 -20.98
C ARG A 73 12.24 7.44 -20.39
N ALA A 74 11.34 8.05 -21.16
CA ALA A 74 10.00 8.34 -20.68
C ALA A 74 9.20 7.08 -20.39
N PHE A 75 9.22 6.09 -21.29
CA PHE A 75 8.55 4.80 -21.06
C PHE A 75 9.13 4.05 -19.86
N ASP A 76 10.46 4.05 -19.69
CA ASP A 76 11.11 3.43 -18.53
C ASP A 76 10.66 4.10 -17.21
N GLN A 77 10.61 5.43 -17.18
CA GLN A 77 10.12 6.18 -16.00
C GLN A 77 8.63 5.94 -15.73
N ILE A 78 7.80 5.89 -16.77
CA ILE A 78 6.36 5.61 -16.64
C ILE A 78 6.15 4.20 -16.07
N ALA A 79 6.86 3.20 -16.61
CA ALA A 79 6.78 1.82 -16.14
C ALA A 79 7.24 1.68 -14.69
N HIS A 80 8.29 2.41 -14.29
CA HIS A 80 8.73 2.48 -12.90
C HIS A 80 7.61 2.96 -11.97
N PHE A 81 6.97 4.10 -12.29
CA PHE A 81 5.86 4.61 -11.48
C PHE A 81 4.63 3.71 -11.51
N GLN A 82 4.37 2.97 -12.60
CA GLN A 82 3.31 1.95 -12.61
C GLN A 82 3.61 0.82 -11.61
N ALA A 83 4.86 0.36 -11.53
CA ALA A 83 5.27 -0.67 -10.59
C ALA A 83 5.20 -0.17 -9.13
N GLU A 84 5.66 1.05 -8.86
CA GLU A 84 5.55 1.65 -7.52
C GLU A 84 4.09 1.81 -7.08
N CYS A 85 3.22 2.36 -7.93
CA CYS A 85 1.80 2.49 -7.60
C CYS A 85 1.13 1.14 -7.35
N LYS A 86 1.47 0.12 -8.16
CA LYS A 86 0.96 -1.24 -7.95
C LYS A 86 1.40 -1.80 -6.59
N SER A 87 2.68 -1.67 -6.24
CA SER A 87 3.19 -2.14 -4.95
C SER A 87 2.49 -1.46 -3.77
N LEU A 88 2.20 -0.15 -3.89
CA LEU A 88 1.47 0.59 -2.86
C LEU A 88 0.01 0.11 -2.76
N ARG A 89 -0.63 -0.24 -3.89
CA ARG A 89 -2.00 -0.76 -3.90
C ARG A 89 -2.08 -2.16 -3.29
N ASP A 90 -1.14 -3.03 -3.62
CA ASP A 90 -1.06 -4.37 -3.04
C ASP A 90 -0.91 -4.27 -1.50
N ARG A 91 -0.07 -3.33 -1.01
CA ARG A 91 0.09 -3.05 0.42
C ARG A 91 -1.19 -2.47 1.07
N GLU A 92 -1.92 -1.61 0.36
CA GLU A 92 -3.22 -1.09 0.81
C GLU A 92 -4.24 -2.23 1.00
N ASP A 93 -4.31 -3.15 0.04
CA ASP A 93 -5.20 -4.31 0.08
C ASP A 93 -4.82 -5.28 1.22
N GLU A 94 -3.53 -5.47 1.51
CA GLU A 94 -3.06 -6.28 2.64
C GLU A 94 -3.48 -5.69 4.00
N MET A 95 -3.48 -4.36 4.14
CA MET A 95 -3.88 -3.68 5.38
C MET A 95 -5.39 -3.69 5.62
N GLN A 96 -6.21 -3.86 4.57
CA GLN A 96 -7.67 -3.78 4.63
C GLN A 96 -8.28 -4.64 5.74
N PHE A 97 -7.81 -5.88 5.89
CA PHE A 97 -8.31 -6.79 6.91
C PHE A 97 -8.06 -6.26 8.35
N GLY A 98 -6.87 -5.73 8.59
CA GLY A 98 -6.51 -5.14 9.88
C GLY A 98 -7.34 -3.90 10.20
N LEU A 99 -7.58 -3.04 9.19
CA LEU A 99 -8.42 -1.86 9.31
C LEU A 99 -9.87 -2.22 9.67
N GLU A 100 -10.42 -3.26 9.02
CA GLU A 100 -11.78 -3.76 9.28
C GLU A 100 -11.93 -4.32 10.70
N ILE A 101 -10.94 -5.08 11.21
CA ILE A 101 -10.95 -5.62 12.58
C ILE A 101 -11.10 -4.51 13.61
N PHE A 102 -10.40 -3.39 13.41
CA PHE A 102 -10.38 -2.28 14.37
C PHE A 102 -11.39 -1.16 14.06
N GLY A 103 -12.20 -1.30 13.01
CA GLY A 103 -13.14 -0.28 12.58
C GLY A 103 -12.46 1.04 12.17
N MET A 104 -11.22 0.96 11.68
CA MET A 104 -10.45 2.10 11.20
C MET A 104 -10.92 2.49 9.80
N GLU A 105 -10.79 3.78 9.46
CA GLU A 105 -11.25 4.32 8.18
C GLU A 105 -10.38 3.83 7.02
N THR A 106 -11.02 3.23 6.01
CA THR A 106 -10.39 2.60 4.83
C THR A 106 -10.34 3.52 3.63
N ASN A 107 -10.31 4.85 3.85
CA ASN A 107 -10.37 5.81 2.76
C ASN A 107 -9.20 5.59 1.79
N LYS A 108 -9.53 5.10 0.58
CA LYS A 108 -8.58 4.95 -0.51
C LYS A 108 -7.83 6.26 -0.69
N LEU A 109 -6.50 6.19 -0.64
CA LEU A 109 -5.70 7.40 -0.71
C LEU A 109 -5.85 8.06 -2.09
N LEU A 110 -6.57 9.19 -2.12
CA LEU A 110 -6.84 9.96 -3.33
C LEU A 110 -5.54 10.39 -4.04
N GLU A 111 -4.46 10.58 -3.28
CA GLU A 111 -3.15 10.93 -3.81
C GLU A 111 -2.55 9.83 -4.69
N LEU A 112 -2.66 8.56 -4.28
CA LEU A 112 -2.18 7.43 -5.09
C LEU A 112 -2.97 7.33 -6.40
N ALA A 113 -4.30 7.44 -6.31
CA ALA A 113 -5.17 7.42 -7.48
C ALA A 113 -4.86 8.57 -8.46
N GLN A 114 -4.47 9.73 -7.95
CA GLN A 114 -4.07 10.86 -8.78
C GLN A 114 -2.77 10.57 -9.54
N VAL A 115 -1.76 9.99 -8.88
CA VAL A 115 -0.50 9.60 -9.53
C VAL A 115 -0.75 8.54 -10.61
N GLU A 116 -1.58 7.53 -10.34
CA GLU A 116 -1.95 6.52 -11.34
C GLU A 116 -2.59 7.14 -12.59
N LYS A 117 -3.54 8.06 -12.39
CA LYS A 117 -4.24 8.76 -13.48
C LYS A 117 -3.30 9.62 -14.31
N GLU A 118 -2.44 10.39 -13.64
CA GLU A 118 -1.46 11.24 -14.33
C GLU A 118 -0.44 10.40 -15.09
N ASN A 119 0.03 9.28 -14.51
CA ASN A 119 0.96 8.38 -15.15
C ASN A 119 0.36 7.71 -16.40
N ALA A 120 -0.91 7.29 -16.34
CA ALA A 120 -1.65 6.80 -17.50
C ALA A 120 -1.81 7.87 -18.59
N SER A 121 -2.00 9.14 -18.19
CA SER A 121 -2.08 10.26 -19.14
C SER A 121 -0.73 10.50 -19.82
N LEU A 122 0.38 10.42 -19.08
CA LEU A 122 1.73 10.50 -19.64
C LEU A 122 2.00 9.35 -20.63
N LEU A 123 1.60 8.13 -20.30
CA LEU A 123 1.73 6.99 -21.22
C LEU A 123 1.02 7.25 -22.56
N SER A 124 -0.19 7.79 -22.51
CA SER A 124 -0.94 8.16 -23.71
C SER A 124 -0.22 9.22 -24.54
N ILE A 125 0.28 10.28 -23.91
CA ILE A 125 1.03 11.36 -24.58
C ILE A 125 2.29 10.83 -25.26
N TRP A 126 3.07 10.00 -24.55
CA TRP A 126 4.31 9.44 -25.08
C TRP A 126 4.09 8.41 -26.20
N ASN A 127 2.99 7.66 -26.16
CA ASN A 127 2.58 6.80 -27.27
C ASN A 127 2.26 7.63 -28.52
N ILE A 128 1.47 8.71 -28.39
CA ILE A 128 1.15 9.60 -29.52
C ILE A 128 2.44 10.18 -30.11
N LYS A 129 3.38 10.60 -29.26
CA LYS A 129 4.66 11.13 -29.72
C LYS A 129 5.50 10.06 -30.45
N GLN A 130 5.55 8.84 -29.93
CA GLN A 130 6.25 7.73 -30.60
C GLN A 130 5.63 7.40 -31.97
N GLU A 131 4.30 7.40 -32.07
CA GLU A 131 3.59 7.22 -33.34
C GLU A 131 3.91 8.34 -34.32
N TRP A 132 3.94 9.59 -33.85
CA TRP A 132 4.34 10.75 -34.65
C TRP A 132 5.76 10.60 -35.19
N ASP A 133 6.73 10.30 -34.33
CA ASP A 133 8.13 10.08 -34.73
C ASP A 133 8.24 8.96 -35.78
N HIS A 134 7.50 7.87 -35.60
CA HIS A 134 7.52 6.75 -36.53
C HIS A 134 6.94 7.12 -37.90
N ASN A 135 5.87 7.90 -37.93
CA ASN A 135 5.22 8.34 -39.16
C ASN A 135 5.98 9.46 -39.87
N TRP A 136 6.69 10.30 -39.14
CA TRP A 136 7.52 11.38 -39.71
C TRP A 136 8.84 10.86 -40.30
N ASN A 137 9.37 9.76 -39.78
CA ASN A 137 10.57 9.09 -40.27
C ASN A 137 10.29 8.07 -41.41
N LYS A 138 9.06 8.03 -41.93
CA LYS A 138 8.69 7.31 -43.16
C LYS A 138 8.74 8.26 -44.34
#